data_AF-A0A498N5T0-F1
#
_entry.id   AF-A0A498N5T0-F1
#
_cell.length_a   1.000
_cell.length_b   1.000
_cell.length_c   1.000
_cell.angle_alpha   90.00
_cell.angle_beta   90.00
_cell.angle_gamma   90.00
#
_symmetry.space_group_name_H-M   'P 1'
#
loop_
_entity.id
_entity.type
_entity.pdbx_description
1 polymer ?
#
loop_
_entity_poly.entity_id
_entity_poly.type
_entity_poly.pdbx_seq_one_letter_code
_entity_poly.pdbx_strand_id
1 'polypeptide(L)'
;MVSALSDGATVYLNKKEGFTPEFEEGVSYILQNYTLSNTYGQMYLFIGPGTLKFKTVPQELSEEAQNAARAALCPPSLSVTGVEEDIFSRGGYLSLQGQIKEMRGVRMTRTHVPILDLHLVCAEKGFDISLWRDVALTDLYVGDEVVITHLRPCILSNGRGKFHSSAYTTVKIAEGQVQEIEAQIIGVSEINDTCHFLTSDSVVYVIPQYIFAGNVDDLISRLPMRLTLKHINRRVLQIQSAKD
;
A
#
# COMPACT_ATOMS: atom_id res chain seq x y z
N MET A 1 0.35 18.55 1.25
CA MET A 1 -0.73 18.04 0.37
C MET A 1 -0.54 18.51 -1.07
N VAL A 2 -1.03 17.77 -2.07
CA VAL A 2 -0.99 18.16 -3.49
C VAL A 2 -2.42 18.33 -4.00
N SER A 3 -2.67 19.41 -4.73
CA SER A 3 -3.93 19.69 -5.43
C SER A 3 -3.67 19.70 -6.94
N ALA A 4 -4.62 19.19 -7.73
CA ALA A 4 -4.63 19.35 -9.17
C ALA A 4 -5.73 20.35 -9.55
N LEU A 5 -5.37 21.34 -10.35
CA LEU A 5 -6.28 22.32 -10.93
C LEU A 5 -6.32 22.13 -12.45
N SER A 6 -7.45 22.43 -13.07
CA SER A 6 -7.58 22.42 -14.52
C SER A 6 -8.35 23.65 -14.97
N ASP A 7 -7.89 24.27 -16.05
CA ASP A 7 -8.61 25.33 -16.77
C ASP A 7 -9.47 24.79 -17.93
N GLY A 8 -9.50 23.46 -18.10
CA GLY A 8 -10.14 22.76 -19.21
C GLY A 8 -9.18 22.26 -20.28
N ALA A 9 -7.96 22.82 -20.36
CA ALA A 9 -6.95 22.43 -21.35
C ALA A 9 -5.67 21.90 -20.68
N THR A 10 -5.23 22.53 -19.60
CA THR A 10 -3.99 22.22 -18.90
C THR A 10 -4.26 21.83 -17.45
N VAL A 11 -3.53 20.82 -16.97
CA VAL A 11 -3.53 20.44 -15.56
C VAL A 11 -2.34 21.09 -14.86
N TYR A 12 -2.61 21.73 -13.74
CA TYR A 12 -1.64 22.37 -12.87
C TYR A 12 -1.58 21.65 -11.53
N LEU A 13 -0.39 21.32 -11.06
CA LEU A 13 -0.18 20.82 -9.70
C LEU A 13 0.20 21.97 -8.76
N ASN A 14 -0.48 22.04 -7.63
CA ASN A 14 -0.06 22.87 -6.51
C ASN A 14 0.36 21.98 -5.35
N LYS A 15 1.56 22.20 -4.84
CA LYS A 15 2.05 21.53 -3.63
C LYS A 15 2.11 22.54 -2.49
N LYS A 16 1.41 22.25 -1.40
CA LYS A 16 1.44 23.03 -0.17
C LYS A 16 1.92 22.16 0.99
N GLU A 17 2.79 22.72 1.82
CA GLU A 17 3.20 22.07 3.07
C GLU A 17 2.07 22.12 4.10
N GLY A 18 1.93 21.04 4.89
CA GLY A 18 0.85 20.88 5.86
C GLY A 18 -0.32 20.03 5.36
N PHE A 19 -1.37 19.99 6.20
CA PHE A 19 -2.50 19.07 6.08
C PHE A 19 -3.73 19.68 5.38
N THR A 20 -3.80 21.01 5.28
CA THR A 20 -4.90 21.70 4.61
C THR A 20 -4.51 22.02 3.17
N PRO A 21 -5.29 21.57 2.16
CA PRO A 21 -4.99 21.92 0.78
C PRO A 21 -5.12 23.41 0.56
N GLU A 22 -4.39 23.94 -0.44
CA GLU A 22 -4.55 25.34 -0.85
C GLU A 22 -5.89 25.56 -1.58
N PHE A 23 -6.41 24.51 -2.22
CA PHE A 23 -7.62 24.51 -3.02
C PHE A 23 -8.61 23.45 -2.56
N GLU A 24 -9.86 23.85 -2.42
CA GLU A 24 -10.97 22.93 -2.16
C GLU A 24 -11.37 22.19 -3.45
N GLU A 25 -11.66 20.90 -3.33
CA GLU A 25 -12.14 20.07 -4.43
C GLU A 25 -13.52 20.55 -4.92
N GLY A 26 -13.72 20.55 -6.25
CA GLY A 26 -14.97 20.96 -6.88
C GLY A 26 -15.23 22.47 -6.92
N VAL A 27 -14.30 23.31 -6.42
CA VAL A 27 -14.45 24.77 -6.42
C VAL A 27 -13.64 25.40 -7.54
N SER A 28 -14.24 26.36 -8.24
CA SER A 28 -13.58 27.16 -9.27
C SER A 28 -13.00 28.45 -8.69
N TYR A 29 -11.81 28.82 -9.17
CA TYR A 29 -11.07 29.98 -8.69
C TYR A 29 -10.61 30.87 -9.85
N ILE A 30 -10.64 32.18 -9.63
CA ILE A 30 -9.88 33.16 -10.42
C ILE A 30 -8.63 33.51 -9.61
N LEU A 31 -7.46 33.37 -10.23
CA LEU A 31 -6.16 33.61 -9.61
C LEU A 31 -5.45 34.78 -10.27
N GLN A 32 -4.80 35.63 -9.46
CA GLN A 32 -3.92 36.70 -9.93
C GLN A 32 -2.59 36.66 -9.16
N ASN A 33 -1.51 37.10 -9.81
CA ASN A 33 -0.15 37.11 -9.24
C ASN A 33 0.33 35.73 -8.76
N TYR A 34 0.15 34.70 -9.59
CA TYR A 34 0.68 33.35 -9.36
C TYR A 34 1.91 33.09 -10.26
N THR A 35 2.66 32.04 -9.94
CA THR A 35 3.82 31.61 -10.74
C THR A 35 3.59 30.23 -11.32
N LEU A 36 3.90 30.05 -12.61
CA LEU A 36 3.88 28.75 -13.28
C LEU A 36 5.30 28.24 -13.51
N SER A 37 5.50 26.93 -13.40
CA SER A 37 6.77 26.29 -13.76
C SER A 37 6.55 24.92 -14.40
N ASN A 38 7.40 24.55 -15.36
CA ASN A 38 7.38 23.24 -16.02
C ASN A 38 8.70 22.46 -15.83
N THR A 39 9.38 22.62 -14.70
CA THR A 39 10.76 22.11 -14.50
C THR A 39 10.91 20.58 -14.62
N TYR A 40 9.81 19.80 -14.55
CA TYR A 40 9.86 18.33 -14.56
C TYR A 40 8.85 17.69 -15.52
N GLY A 41 8.50 18.39 -16.61
CA GLY A 41 7.50 17.91 -17.57
C GLY A 41 6.06 17.89 -17.01
N GLN A 42 5.86 18.53 -15.86
CA GLN A 42 4.58 18.69 -15.21
C GLN A 42 4.43 20.16 -14.83
N MET A 43 3.28 20.75 -15.13
CA MET A 43 3.01 22.16 -14.87
C MET A 43 2.68 22.34 -13.39
N TYR A 44 3.48 23.13 -12.68
CA TYR A 44 3.26 23.52 -11.30
C TYR A 44 2.76 24.95 -11.21
N LEU A 45 1.76 25.15 -10.35
CA LEU A 45 1.22 26.46 -9.99
C LEU A 45 1.60 26.76 -8.55
N PHE A 46 2.32 27.87 -8.35
CA PHE A 46 2.79 28.33 -7.05
C PHE A 46 1.99 29.56 -6.61
N ILE A 47 1.60 29.52 -5.33
CA ILE A 47 0.90 30.60 -4.63
C ILE A 47 1.88 31.27 -3.68
N GLY A 48 2.00 32.59 -3.78
CA GLY A 48 2.85 33.40 -2.90
C GLY A 48 2.04 34.41 -2.09
N PRO A 49 2.68 35.20 -1.21
CA PRO A 49 2.01 36.18 -0.34
C PRO A 49 1.20 37.25 -1.10
N GLY A 50 1.56 37.55 -2.34
CA GLY A 50 0.85 38.53 -3.20
C GLY A 50 -0.21 37.91 -4.12
N THR A 51 -0.41 36.60 -4.06
CA THR A 51 -1.40 35.91 -4.90
C THR A 51 -2.80 36.20 -4.39
N LEU A 52 -3.69 36.64 -5.29
CA LEU A 52 -5.10 36.83 -4.99
C LEU A 52 -5.90 35.63 -5.49
N LYS A 53 -6.79 35.12 -4.63
CA LYS A 53 -7.62 33.93 -4.88
C LYS A 53 -9.09 34.27 -4.65
N PHE A 54 -9.87 34.25 -5.72
CA PHE A 54 -11.30 34.53 -5.69
C PHE A 54 -12.09 33.27 -6.03
N LYS A 55 -12.99 32.82 -5.14
CA LYS A 55 -13.95 31.77 -5.48
C LYS A 55 -14.94 32.31 -6.52
N THR A 56 -15.27 31.51 -7.52
CA THR A 56 -16.19 31.90 -8.59
C THR A 56 -17.20 30.79 -8.88
N VAL A 57 -18.13 31.07 -9.79
CA VAL A 57 -19.14 30.12 -10.27
C VAL A 57 -18.45 28.85 -10.77
N PRO A 58 -18.97 27.64 -10.45
CA PRO A 58 -18.40 26.39 -10.93
C PRO A 58 -18.27 26.36 -12.44
N GLN A 59 -17.06 26.04 -12.91
CA GLN A 59 -16.78 25.81 -14.32
C GLN A 59 -16.97 24.32 -14.63
N GLU A 60 -17.82 24.02 -15.60
CA GLU A 60 -17.94 22.65 -16.10
C GLU A 60 -16.66 22.27 -16.86
N LEU A 61 -16.05 21.16 -16.44
CA LEU A 61 -14.90 20.56 -17.09
C LEU A 61 -15.34 19.31 -17.85
N SER A 62 -14.78 19.11 -19.04
CA SER A 62 -14.99 17.86 -19.77
C SER A 62 -14.50 16.66 -18.95
N GLU A 63 -15.05 15.49 -19.23
CA GLU A 63 -14.63 14.27 -18.56
C GLU A 63 -13.13 13.99 -18.79
N GLU A 64 -12.60 14.30 -19.98
CA GLU A 64 -11.17 14.15 -20.25
C GLU A 64 -10.31 15.06 -19.37
N ALA A 65 -10.71 16.32 -19.19
CA ALA A 65 -9.98 17.27 -18.35
C ALA A 65 -9.99 16.86 -16.87
N GLN A 66 -11.12 16.34 -16.38
CA GLN A 66 -11.21 15.78 -15.03
C GLN A 66 -10.33 14.53 -14.86
N ASN A 67 -10.34 13.64 -15.86
CA ASN A 67 -9.53 12.43 -15.84
C ASN A 67 -8.03 12.74 -15.90
N ALA A 68 -7.63 13.75 -16.68
CA ALA A 68 -6.25 14.24 -16.70
C ALA A 68 -5.82 14.81 -15.34
N ALA A 69 -6.68 15.58 -14.67
CA ALA A 69 -6.41 16.11 -13.33
C ALA A 69 -6.26 14.99 -12.29
N ARG A 70 -7.15 13.98 -12.33
CA ARG A 70 -7.04 12.77 -11.49
C ARG A 70 -5.74 12.02 -11.76
N ALA A 71 -5.40 11.80 -13.02
CA ALA A 71 -4.15 11.13 -13.42
C ALA A 71 -2.89 11.90 -13.02
N ALA A 72 -2.93 13.23 -12.91
CA ALA A 72 -1.80 14.01 -12.42
C ALA A 72 -1.56 13.83 -10.91
N LEU A 73 -2.62 13.59 -10.13
CA LEU A 73 -2.53 13.29 -8.69
C LEU A 73 -2.13 11.85 -8.42
N CYS A 74 -2.75 10.90 -9.12
CA CYS A 74 -2.49 9.48 -9.02
C CYS A 74 -2.43 8.91 -10.44
N PRO A 75 -1.23 8.77 -11.03
CA PRO A 75 -1.08 8.31 -12.40
C PRO A 75 -1.60 6.89 -12.56
N PRO A 76 -2.17 6.54 -13.72
CA PRO A 76 -2.71 5.21 -13.92
C PRO A 76 -1.63 4.14 -13.76
N SER A 77 -2.01 3.01 -13.16
CA SER A 77 -1.17 1.83 -13.00
C SER A 77 -1.78 0.67 -13.75
N LEU A 78 -1.07 0.17 -14.75
CA LEU A 78 -1.53 -0.92 -15.59
C LEU A 78 -1.46 -2.24 -14.83
N SER A 79 -2.58 -2.93 -14.68
CA SER A 79 -2.60 -4.29 -14.15
C SER A 79 -1.97 -5.26 -15.14
N VAL A 80 -0.98 -6.01 -14.66
CA VAL A 80 -0.24 -7.01 -15.43
C VAL A 80 -0.27 -8.34 -14.70
N THR A 81 -0.21 -9.42 -15.46
CA THR A 81 -0.34 -10.79 -14.97
C THR A 81 0.99 -11.38 -14.52
N GLY A 82 2.10 -10.80 -14.99
CA GLY A 82 3.45 -11.31 -14.76
C GLY A 82 3.93 -12.30 -15.83
N VAL A 83 3.11 -12.67 -16.82
CA VAL A 83 3.56 -13.57 -17.91
C VAL A 83 4.15 -12.82 -19.09
N GLU A 84 4.00 -11.50 -19.13
CA GLU A 84 4.47 -10.64 -20.23
C GLU A 84 6.00 -10.73 -20.40
N GLU A 85 6.48 -10.82 -21.65
CA GLU A 85 7.91 -10.97 -21.95
C GLU A 85 8.72 -9.71 -21.63
N ASP A 86 8.11 -8.54 -21.87
CA ASP A 86 8.76 -7.23 -21.82
C ASP A 86 8.28 -6.34 -20.66
N ILE A 87 7.97 -6.96 -19.52
CA ILE A 87 7.36 -6.25 -18.38
C ILE A 87 8.23 -5.10 -17.84
N PHE A 88 9.56 -5.17 -18.00
CA PHE A 88 10.49 -4.16 -17.49
C PHE A 88 10.80 -3.02 -18.47
N SER A 89 10.47 -3.18 -19.75
CA SER A 89 10.71 -2.15 -20.79
C SER A 89 9.50 -1.25 -21.05
N ARG A 90 8.32 -1.62 -20.53
CA ARG A 90 7.04 -0.96 -20.81
C ARG A 90 6.87 0.47 -20.28
N GLY A 91 7.81 0.98 -19.49
CA GLY A 91 7.69 2.31 -18.87
C GLY A 91 6.43 2.45 -17.98
N GLY A 92 6.26 3.62 -17.35
CA GLY A 92 5.09 3.88 -16.52
C GLY A 92 5.02 3.05 -15.24
N TYR A 93 3.80 2.89 -14.74
CA TYR A 93 3.47 2.23 -13.47
C TYR A 93 2.71 0.94 -13.71
N LEU A 94 3.12 -0.13 -13.02
CA LEU A 94 2.51 -1.45 -13.14
C LEU A 94 1.92 -1.92 -11.81
N SER A 95 0.81 -2.65 -11.87
CA SER A 95 0.20 -3.34 -10.74
C SER A 95 0.34 -4.85 -10.92
N LEU A 96 0.83 -5.54 -9.90
CA LEU A 96 1.01 -6.99 -9.88
C LEU A 96 0.20 -7.61 -8.74
N GLN A 97 -0.36 -8.78 -9.01
CA GLN A 97 -0.93 -9.65 -7.99
C GLN A 97 -0.15 -10.96 -7.95
N GLY A 98 0.21 -11.41 -6.75
CA GLY A 98 0.90 -12.69 -6.59
C GLY A 98 1.18 -13.02 -5.13
N GLN A 99 1.87 -14.14 -4.93
CA GLN A 99 2.23 -14.63 -3.60
C GLN A 99 3.65 -14.24 -3.23
N ILE A 100 3.86 -13.76 -2.01
CA ILE A 100 5.19 -13.50 -1.46
C ILE A 100 5.87 -14.84 -1.16
N LYS A 101 6.97 -15.16 -1.83
CA LYS A 101 7.75 -16.40 -1.59
C LYS A 101 8.96 -16.19 -0.70
N GLU A 102 9.60 -15.03 -0.82
CA GLU A 102 10.74 -14.68 0.00
C GLU A 102 10.63 -13.23 0.44
N MET A 103 11.13 -12.94 1.64
CA MET A 103 11.14 -11.59 2.19
C MET A 103 12.36 -11.42 3.07
N ARG A 104 13.09 -10.33 2.87
CA ARG A 104 14.20 -9.94 3.76
C ARG A 104 13.65 -9.08 4.89
N GLY A 105 14.32 -9.07 6.04
CA GLY A 105 13.98 -8.11 7.10
C GLY A 105 14.09 -6.66 6.61
N VAL A 106 13.24 -5.78 7.13
CA VAL A 106 13.29 -4.34 6.83
C VAL A 106 14.67 -3.81 7.20
N ARG A 107 15.33 -3.13 6.27
CA ARG A 107 16.63 -2.49 6.47
C ARG A 107 16.53 -0.98 6.34
N MET A 108 17.35 -0.27 7.10
CA MET A 108 17.45 1.19 7.02
C MET A 108 18.60 1.62 6.10
N THR A 109 18.39 2.65 5.28
CA THR A 109 19.50 3.34 4.60
C THR A 109 20.29 4.19 5.60
N ARG A 110 21.44 4.71 5.15
CA ARG A 110 22.22 5.72 5.91
C ARG A 110 21.41 6.98 6.25
N THR A 111 20.39 7.28 5.46
CA THR A 111 19.48 8.42 5.66
C THR A 111 18.21 8.02 6.40
N HIS A 112 18.19 6.87 7.08
CA HIS A 112 17.06 6.35 7.86
C HIS A 112 15.78 6.15 7.04
N VAL A 113 15.92 5.79 5.76
CA VAL A 113 14.78 5.42 4.91
C VAL A 113 14.63 3.89 4.97
N PRO A 114 13.46 3.36 5.37
CA PRO A 114 13.24 1.92 5.40
C PRO A 114 13.09 1.35 3.99
N ILE A 115 13.62 0.15 3.80
CA ILE A 115 13.52 -0.64 2.58
C ILE A 115 13.19 -2.08 2.95
N LEU A 116 12.19 -2.64 2.25
CA LEU A 116 11.80 -4.05 2.34
C LEU A 116 12.00 -4.67 0.96
N ASP A 117 12.86 -5.68 0.89
CA ASP A 117 13.14 -6.44 -0.33
C ASP A 117 12.38 -7.77 -0.26
N LEU A 118 11.53 -8.05 -1.25
CA LEU A 118 10.72 -9.27 -1.33
C LEU A 118 10.75 -9.88 -2.74
N HIS A 119 10.42 -11.17 -2.80
CA HIS A 119 10.26 -11.92 -4.04
C HIS A 119 8.79 -12.34 -4.19
N LEU A 120 8.15 -11.82 -5.23
CA LEU A 120 6.73 -12.03 -5.53
C LEU A 120 6.59 -12.99 -6.71
N VAL A 121 5.86 -14.09 -6.56
CA VAL A 121 5.54 -15.00 -7.67
C VAL A 121 4.14 -14.67 -8.18
N CYS A 122 4.09 -14.25 -9.45
CA CYS A 122 2.84 -13.96 -10.17
C CYS A 122 2.65 -15.03 -11.24
N ALA A 123 1.54 -15.76 -11.18
CA ALA A 123 1.34 -17.00 -11.96
C ALA A 123 2.54 -17.96 -11.82
N GLU A 124 3.44 -18.00 -12.80
CA GLU A 124 4.61 -18.88 -12.81
C GLU A 124 5.95 -18.14 -12.75
N LYS A 125 5.96 -16.80 -12.78
CA LYS A 125 7.19 -15.99 -12.82
C LYS A 125 7.44 -15.28 -11.49
N GLY A 126 8.70 -15.29 -11.08
CA GLY A 126 9.17 -14.61 -9.88
C GLY A 126 9.76 -13.22 -10.16
N PHE A 127 9.41 -12.25 -9.33
CA PHE A 127 9.82 -10.85 -9.47
C PHE A 127 10.43 -10.32 -8.18
N ASP A 128 11.61 -9.70 -8.30
CA ASP A 128 12.23 -8.98 -7.19
C ASP A 128 11.60 -7.59 -7.05
N ILE A 129 11.19 -7.24 -5.83
CA ILE A 129 10.54 -5.97 -5.51
C ILE A 129 11.24 -5.31 -4.32
N SER A 130 11.58 -4.03 -4.44
CA SER A 130 11.94 -3.18 -3.30
C SER A 130 10.80 -2.22 -2.96
N LEU A 131 10.23 -2.36 -1.78
CA LEU A 131 9.34 -1.39 -1.17
C LEU A 131 10.17 -0.39 -0.35
N TRP A 132 9.81 0.89 -0.38
CA TRP A 132 10.53 1.99 0.26
C TRP A 132 9.60 2.82 1.14
N ARG A 133 10.17 3.50 2.13
CA ARG A 133 9.44 4.42 3.05
C ARG A 133 8.29 3.67 3.75
N ASP A 134 7.17 4.33 3.94
CA ASP A 134 6.02 3.81 4.69
C ASP A 134 5.50 2.47 4.12
N VAL A 135 5.57 2.28 2.80
CA VAL A 135 5.16 1.02 2.16
C VAL A 135 6.05 -0.15 2.59
N ALA A 136 7.33 0.08 2.88
CA ALA A 136 8.24 -0.94 3.39
C ALA A 136 7.90 -1.40 4.81
N LEU A 137 7.10 -0.62 5.55
CA LEU A 137 6.67 -0.92 6.91
C LEU A 137 5.29 -1.60 6.95
N THR A 138 4.75 -1.97 5.78
CA THR A 138 3.50 -2.72 5.70
C THR A 138 3.72 -4.11 6.31
N ASP A 139 2.78 -4.55 7.15
CA ASP A 139 2.78 -5.89 7.75
C ASP A 139 2.53 -6.97 6.67
N LEU A 140 3.60 -7.40 6.04
CA LEU A 140 3.64 -8.43 4.99
C LEU A 140 4.41 -9.64 5.46
N TYR A 141 3.99 -10.82 5.01
CA TYR A 141 4.61 -12.08 5.41
C TYR A 141 4.74 -13.02 4.20
N VAL A 142 5.70 -13.93 4.27
CA VAL A 142 5.83 -15.01 3.28
C VAL A 142 4.54 -15.84 3.26
N GLY A 143 4.04 -16.11 2.06
CA GLY A 143 2.78 -16.81 1.80
C GLY A 143 1.60 -15.87 1.57
N ASP A 144 1.68 -14.58 1.92
CA ASP A 144 0.60 -13.64 1.68
C ASP A 144 0.40 -13.43 0.16
N GLU A 145 -0.86 -13.47 -0.27
CA GLU A 145 -1.28 -13.15 -1.63
C GLU A 145 -1.60 -11.66 -1.64
N VAL A 146 -0.87 -10.88 -2.45
CA VAL A 146 -0.92 -9.42 -2.37
C VAL A 146 -1.12 -8.80 -3.73
N VAL A 147 -1.80 -7.65 -3.73
CA VAL A 147 -1.89 -6.74 -4.87
C VAL A 147 -1.01 -5.53 -4.57
N ILE A 148 0.04 -5.34 -5.36
CA ILE A 148 0.96 -4.21 -5.26
C ILE A 148 0.77 -3.31 -6.48
N THR A 149 0.44 -2.05 -6.26
CA THR A 149 0.16 -1.10 -7.34
C THR A 149 1.31 -0.11 -7.57
N HIS A 150 1.31 0.55 -8.72
CA HIS A 150 2.23 1.63 -9.08
C HIS A 150 3.71 1.30 -8.90
N LEU A 151 4.09 0.06 -9.19
CA LEU A 151 5.48 -0.36 -9.25
C LEU A 151 6.16 0.25 -10.47
N ARG A 152 7.38 0.75 -10.26
CA ARG A 152 8.24 1.21 -11.34
C ARG A 152 9.15 0.05 -11.78
N PRO A 153 9.06 -0.42 -13.02
CA PRO A 153 10.04 -1.33 -13.57
C PRO A 153 11.40 -0.65 -13.69
N CYS A 154 12.46 -1.37 -13.35
CA CYS A 154 13.83 -0.93 -13.51
C CYS A 154 14.68 -2.11 -14.00
N ILE A 155 15.58 -1.85 -14.94
CA ILE A 155 16.61 -2.81 -15.34
C ILE A 155 17.88 -2.39 -14.60
N LEU A 156 18.39 -3.28 -13.75
CA LEU A 156 19.63 -3.07 -13.02
C LEU A 156 20.84 -3.12 -13.96
N SER A 157 21.98 -2.62 -13.50
CA SER A 157 23.24 -2.62 -14.28
C SER A 157 23.72 -4.01 -14.70
N ASN A 158 23.28 -5.07 -14.02
CA ASN A 158 23.56 -6.46 -14.36
C ASN A 158 22.52 -7.07 -15.34
N GLY A 159 21.62 -6.26 -15.90
CA GLY A 159 20.59 -6.70 -16.83
C GLY A 159 19.35 -7.34 -16.19
N ARG A 160 19.34 -7.56 -14.87
CA ARG A 160 18.17 -8.12 -14.17
C ARG A 160 17.09 -7.06 -13.98
N GLY A 161 15.85 -7.44 -14.26
CA GLY A 161 14.68 -6.62 -13.93
C GLY A 161 14.39 -6.63 -12.43
N LYS A 162 14.01 -5.47 -11.90
CA LYS A 162 13.55 -5.29 -10.52
C LYS A 162 12.46 -4.23 -10.47
N PHE A 163 11.46 -4.44 -9.62
CA PHE A 163 10.45 -3.41 -9.34
C PHE A 163 10.83 -2.57 -8.13
N HIS A 164 10.53 -1.28 -8.21
CA HIS A 164 10.64 -0.34 -7.11
C HIS A 164 9.28 0.27 -6.80
N SER A 165 8.94 0.39 -5.53
CA SER A 165 7.80 1.20 -5.12
C SER A 165 7.98 2.66 -5.56
N SER A 166 6.88 3.31 -5.89
CA SER A 166 6.81 4.74 -6.16
C SER A 166 6.13 5.49 -5.01
N ALA A 167 5.95 6.80 -5.17
CA ALA A 167 5.15 7.61 -4.23
C ALA A 167 3.65 7.24 -4.25
N TYR A 168 3.20 6.47 -5.25
CA TYR A 168 1.81 6.08 -5.44
C TYR A 168 1.56 4.60 -5.09
N THR A 169 2.61 3.86 -4.72
CA THR A 169 2.48 2.42 -4.46
C THR A 169 1.61 2.16 -3.25
N THR A 170 0.65 1.27 -3.42
CA THR A 170 -0.15 0.70 -2.33
C THR A 170 0.03 -0.81 -2.32
N VAL A 171 0.00 -1.41 -1.15
CA VAL A 171 -0.05 -2.88 -0.99
C VAL A 171 -1.35 -3.24 -0.29
N LYS A 172 -2.04 -4.24 -0.82
CA LYS A 172 -3.24 -4.82 -0.20
C LYS A 172 -3.12 -6.33 -0.19
N ILE A 173 -3.62 -6.97 0.88
CA ILE A 173 -3.84 -8.41 0.86
C ILE A 173 -5.01 -8.71 -0.09
N ALA A 174 -4.87 -9.72 -0.94
CA ALA A 174 -5.89 -10.09 -1.91
C ALA A 174 -7.18 -10.55 -1.20
N GLU A 175 -8.32 -10.19 -1.78
CA GLU A 175 -9.62 -10.61 -1.27
C GLU A 175 -9.75 -12.15 -1.31
N GLY A 176 -10.42 -12.71 -0.30
CA GLY A 176 -10.63 -14.17 -0.20
C GLY A 176 -9.51 -14.96 0.49
N GLN A 177 -8.38 -14.34 0.84
CA GLN A 177 -7.34 -15.02 1.60
C GLN A 177 -7.65 -15.13 3.11
N VAL A 178 -8.55 -14.27 3.61
CA VAL A 178 -9.01 -14.32 5.00
C VAL A 178 -9.91 -15.53 5.19
N GLN A 179 -9.48 -16.45 6.03
CA GLN A 179 -10.25 -17.62 6.44
C GLN A 179 -10.82 -17.39 7.83
N GLU A 180 -12.02 -17.88 8.06
CA GLU A 180 -12.67 -17.90 9.37
C GLU A 180 -12.88 -19.36 9.76
N ILE A 181 -12.42 -19.71 10.95
CA ILE A 181 -12.54 -21.06 11.48
C ILE A 181 -13.03 -21.04 12.92
N GLU A 182 -13.75 -22.07 13.33
CA GLU A 182 -13.96 -22.37 14.74
C GLU A 182 -12.91 -23.39 15.18
N ALA A 183 -12.13 -23.03 16.19
CA ALA A 183 -10.99 -23.79 16.66
C ALA A 183 -11.13 -24.10 18.15
N GLN A 184 -10.90 -25.36 18.52
CA GLN A 184 -10.69 -25.74 19.91
C GLN A 184 -9.21 -25.62 20.24
N ILE A 185 -8.87 -24.60 21.03
CA ILE A 185 -7.51 -24.36 21.49
C ILE A 185 -7.24 -25.26 22.69
N ILE A 186 -6.21 -26.10 22.58
CA ILE A 186 -5.81 -27.08 23.59
C ILE A 186 -4.47 -26.73 24.25
N GLY A 187 -3.72 -25.79 23.67
CA GLY A 187 -2.44 -25.34 24.18
C GLY A 187 -2.13 -23.91 23.76
N VAL A 188 -1.37 -23.22 24.59
CA VAL A 188 -0.86 -21.87 24.29
C VAL A 188 0.63 -21.82 24.59
N SER A 189 1.36 -21.00 23.84
CA SER A 189 2.79 -20.76 24.06
C SER A 189 3.14 -19.31 23.72
N GLU A 190 4.23 -18.80 24.30
CA GLU A 190 4.81 -17.52 23.93
C GLU A 190 6.16 -17.75 23.25
N ILE A 191 6.33 -17.22 22.04
CA ILE A 191 7.59 -17.31 21.29
C ILE A 191 7.84 -15.95 20.64
N ASN A 192 9.02 -15.37 20.89
CA ASN A 192 9.44 -14.08 20.29
C ASN A 192 8.37 -12.99 20.41
N ASP A 193 7.84 -12.76 21.61
CA ASP A 193 6.83 -11.74 21.93
C ASP A 193 5.47 -11.93 21.20
N THR A 194 5.21 -13.12 20.66
CA THR A 194 3.94 -13.48 20.03
C THR A 194 3.32 -14.71 20.70
N CYS A 195 2.01 -14.66 20.87
CA CYS A 195 1.26 -15.77 21.44
C CYS A 195 0.92 -16.78 20.34
N HIS A 196 0.99 -18.07 20.66
CA HIS A 196 0.75 -19.16 19.74
C HIS A 196 -0.35 -20.06 20.28
N PHE A 197 -1.39 -20.29 19.48
CA PHE A 197 -2.49 -21.18 19.83
C PHE A 197 -2.34 -22.52 19.12
N LEU A 198 -2.31 -23.60 19.89
CA LEU A 198 -2.34 -24.97 19.38
C LEU A 198 -3.78 -25.49 19.39
N THR A 199 -4.27 -25.89 18.23
CA THR A 199 -5.60 -26.49 18.06
C THR A 199 -5.58 -28.01 18.25
N SER A 200 -6.75 -28.60 18.48
CA SER A 200 -6.90 -30.06 18.68
C SER A 200 -6.43 -30.91 17.50
N ASP A 201 -6.45 -30.36 16.28
CA ASP A 201 -5.93 -30.97 15.05
C ASP A 201 -4.42 -30.70 14.83
N SER A 202 -3.71 -30.25 15.87
CA SER A 202 -2.26 -29.99 15.86
C SER A 202 -1.82 -28.86 14.91
N VAL A 203 -2.71 -27.90 14.64
CA VAL A 203 -2.38 -26.69 13.87
C VAL A 203 -2.02 -25.56 14.82
N VAL A 204 -0.98 -24.81 14.47
CA VAL A 204 -0.53 -23.65 15.26
C VAL A 204 -0.96 -22.36 14.56
N TYR A 205 -1.62 -21.50 15.32
CA TYR A 205 -2.01 -20.16 14.93
C TYR A 205 -1.16 -19.12 15.66
N VAL A 206 -0.60 -18.17 14.91
CA VAL A 206 0.21 -17.08 15.45
C VAL A 206 -0.68 -15.90 15.75
N ILE A 207 -0.65 -15.43 16.99
CA ILE A 207 -1.44 -14.31 17.49
C ILE A 207 -0.51 -13.11 17.65
N PRO A 208 -0.63 -12.09 16.78
CA PRO A 208 0.13 -10.87 16.91
C PRO A 208 -0.14 -10.15 18.23
N GLN A 209 0.88 -9.46 18.76
CA GLN A 209 0.80 -8.77 20.04
C GLN A 209 -0.32 -7.72 20.11
N TYR A 210 -0.64 -7.07 18.97
CA TYR A 210 -1.74 -6.11 18.92
C TYR A 210 -3.13 -6.75 19.08
N ILE A 211 -3.26 -8.06 18.89
CA ILE A 211 -4.50 -8.82 19.16
C ILE A 211 -4.53 -9.31 20.60
N PHE A 212 -3.39 -9.80 21.10
CA PHE A 212 -3.25 -10.29 22.45
C PHE A 212 -1.91 -9.84 23.04
N ALA A 213 -1.97 -8.93 24.01
CA ALA A 213 -0.83 -8.43 24.76
C ALA A 213 -0.85 -8.86 26.24
N GLY A 214 -1.69 -9.84 26.60
CA GLY A 214 -1.81 -10.36 27.96
C GLY A 214 -0.75 -11.42 28.29
N ASN A 215 -0.72 -11.88 29.54
CA ASN A 215 0.13 -13.00 29.92
C ASN A 215 -0.49 -14.30 29.38
N VAL A 216 0.31 -15.12 28.70
CA VAL A 216 -0.11 -16.43 28.17
C VAL A 216 -0.56 -17.37 29.30
N ASP A 217 0.00 -17.26 30.51
CA ASP A 217 -0.39 -18.06 31.67
C ASP A 217 -1.86 -17.86 32.06
N ASP A 218 -2.42 -16.67 31.83
CA ASP A 218 -3.82 -16.38 32.13
C ASP A 218 -4.76 -17.21 31.24
N LEU A 219 -4.31 -17.57 30.04
CA LEU A 219 -5.06 -18.40 29.10
C LEU A 219 -5.02 -19.89 29.47
N ILE A 220 -3.97 -20.35 30.15
CA ILE A 220 -3.81 -21.77 30.55
C ILE A 220 -5.00 -22.21 31.41
N SER A 221 -5.43 -21.35 32.33
CA SER A 221 -6.57 -21.63 33.23
C SER A 221 -7.91 -21.82 32.50
N ARG A 222 -7.99 -21.36 31.24
CA ARG A 222 -9.20 -21.39 30.40
C ARG A 222 -9.16 -22.49 29.34
N LEU A 223 -8.08 -23.28 29.27
CA LEU A 223 -7.97 -24.37 28.30
C LEU A 223 -8.76 -25.61 28.76
N PRO A 224 -9.35 -26.38 27.81
CA PRO A 224 -9.48 -26.06 26.39
C PRO A 224 -10.57 -24.99 26.14
N MET A 225 -10.36 -24.09 25.17
CA MET A 225 -11.33 -23.05 24.81
C MET A 225 -11.75 -23.12 23.34
N ARG A 226 -13.01 -22.78 23.05
CA ARG A 226 -13.51 -22.67 21.67
C ARG A 226 -13.52 -21.21 21.24
N LEU A 227 -12.84 -20.92 20.14
CA LEU A 227 -12.71 -19.58 19.59
C LEU A 227 -12.99 -19.59 18.09
N THR A 228 -13.53 -18.49 17.58
CA THR A 228 -13.58 -18.23 16.15
C THR A 228 -12.38 -17.37 15.78
N LEU A 229 -11.52 -17.88 14.89
CA LEU A 229 -10.29 -17.21 14.44
C LEU A 229 -10.47 -16.75 13.00
N LYS A 230 -10.31 -15.45 12.74
CA LYS A 230 -10.08 -14.94 11.39
C LYS A 230 -8.59 -14.83 11.15
N HIS A 231 -8.09 -15.44 10.09
CA HIS A 231 -6.65 -15.54 9.85
C HIS A 231 -6.28 -15.53 8.37
N ILE A 232 -5.01 -15.22 8.11
CA ILE A 232 -4.35 -15.40 6.80
C ILE A 232 -3.12 -16.24 7.05
N ASN A 233 -2.99 -17.39 6.38
CA ASN A 233 -1.86 -18.30 6.55
C ASN A 233 -1.54 -18.61 8.02
N ARG A 234 -2.59 -18.85 8.84
CA ARG A 234 -2.51 -19.10 10.29
C ARG A 234 -2.03 -17.91 11.15
N ARG A 235 -1.76 -16.75 10.57
CA ARG A 235 -1.61 -15.49 11.30
C ARG A 235 -2.99 -14.92 11.59
N VAL A 236 -3.36 -14.86 12.86
CA VAL A 236 -4.67 -14.38 13.28
C VAL A 236 -4.75 -12.87 13.11
N LEU A 237 -5.89 -12.41 12.59
CA LEU A 237 -6.28 -11.02 12.39
C LEU A 237 -7.35 -10.59 13.38
N GLN A 238 -8.19 -11.54 13.84
CA GLN A 238 -9.23 -11.31 14.83
C GLN A 238 -9.56 -12.60 15.58
N ILE A 239 -9.83 -12.46 16.89
CA ILE A 239 -10.33 -13.53 17.75
C ILE A 239 -11.74 -13.15 18.20
N GLN A 240 -12.68 -14.08 18.13
CA GLN A 240 -14.01 -13.95 18.72
C GLN A 240 -14.27 -15.16 19.63
N SER A 241 -15.03 -14.96 20.70
CA SER A 241 -15.53 -16.11 21.48
C SER A 241 -16.53 -16.86 20.62
N ALA A 242 -16.45 -18.19 20.60
CA ALA A 242 -17.44 -18.99 19.88
C ALA A 242 -18.83 -18.65 20.43
N LYS A 243 -19.84 -18.58 19.55
CA LYS A 243 -21.23 -18.45 19.98
C LYS A 243 -21.62 -19.76 20.67
N ASP A 244 -22.06 -19.66 21.92
CA ASP A 244 -22.62 -20.78 22.68
C ASP A 244 -23.85 -21.40 21.99
#